data_AF-A0A4P6FNM8-F1
#
_entry.id   AF-A0A4P6FNM8-F1
#
_cell.length_a   1.000
_cell.length_b   1.000
_cell.length_c   1.000
_cell.angle_alpha   90.00
_cell.angle_beta   90.00
_cell.angle_gamma   90.00
#
_symmetry.space_group_name_H-M   'P 1'
#
loop_
_entity.id
_entity.type
_entity.pdbx_description
1 polymer ?
#
loop_
_entity_poly.entity_id
_entity_poly.type
_entity_poly.pdbx_seq_one_letter_code
_entity_poly.pdbx_strand_id
1 'polypeptide(L)'
;MRIRLLHGGLALLLAGTAGAAAAQGLAPFERSADIGRVAVAGAAVREPSCAFRITGGGANIWGSADAFRYVWTKRSGDLHIEADVAFLGKGKDPHRKAGPMIRQNESPGSPYADLMLHGDGLVSLQYRDVQDGPTHEIRANVTGAGRLRLEREGDYVFFSVAGPDGIFRHGGGNYRIRFAEPYLAGLAVSAHDDKVTETASFTNVTLHVPKLAHVPDTGYPAAVESTLEIMDLTGAEGRRVVHHFDGKIEAPNWTRDGKWLIYNSKGLLYRIPPTGGEPAPIETGPQRKNNNDHGLSPDGTMLAISDQSEADDHSRIYVLPVGGSKAPRLVASHPSTPSYWHGWSPDGRTIAYTATRPDTNDFDIYARDLAGGPERRLTDAKGLDDGPEYSPDGRHIYFNSARSGAMQIWRIDADGGNPQPVTRDPAWRDWFPHLSPDGKWIVFISFGLDVELGDHPPNRDVVLRIMPVDGSAPPRVLTTLFGGQGTINVPSWSPDGKQIAFVSYRLVR
;
A
#
# COMPACT_ATOMS: atom_id res chain seq x y z
N MET A 1 -59.06 19.06 67.49
CA MET A 1 -58.44 17.82 68.00
C MET A 1 -57.52 17.27 66.90
N ARG A 2 -56.21 17.34 67.17
CA ARG A 2 -55.03 16.64 66.57
C ARG A 2 -54.81 16.63 65.05
N ILE A 3 -53.78 17.40 64.68
CA ILE A 3 -52.89 17.31 63.50
C ILE A 3 -52.17 15.96 63.46
N ARG A 4 -52.01 15.37 62.27
CA ARG A 4 -50.88 14.47 61.92
C ARG A 4 -50.44 14.71 60.46
N LEU A 5 -49.26 15.28 60.32
CA LEU A 5 -48.38 15.21 59.16
C LEU A 5 -47.55 13.92 59.22
N LEU A 6 -47.22 13.32 58.06
CA LEU A 6 -45.97 12.57 57.76
C LEU A 6 -46.02 12.17 56.26
N HIS A 7 -45.38 12.94 55.38
CA HIS A 7 -44.01 12.78 54.85
C HIS A 7 -43.86 11.55 53.92
N GLY A 8 -43.99 11.78 52.61
CA GLY A 8 -43.58 10.85 51.56
C GLY A 8 -42.08 10.97 51.30
N GLY A 9 -41.35 9.86 51.45
CA GLY A 9 -39.93 9.76 51.15
C GLY A 9 -39.68 9.65 49.64
N LEU A 10 -38.96 10.62 49.09
CA LEU A 10 -38.40 10.57 47.75
C LEU A 10 -37.13 9.69 47.77
N ALA A 11 -37.19 8.52 47.13
CA ALA A 11 -36.01 7.67 46.95
C ALA A 11 -35.13 8.27 45.83
N LEU A 12 -34.04 8.92 46.23
CA LEU A 12 -32.97 9.32 45.31
C LEU A 12 -32.17 8.05 44.94
N LEU A 13 -32.36 7.53 43.73
CA LEU A 13 -31.42 6.59 43.12
C LEU A 13 -30.15 7.37 42.75
N LEU A 14 -29.12 7.24 43.59
CA LEU A 14 -27.74 7.58 43.24
C LEU A 14 -27.26 6.60 42.17
N ALA A 15 -27.42 6.96 40.90
CA ALA A 15 -26.66 6.36 39.81
C ALA A 15 -25.18 6.70 40.05
N GLY A 16 -24.42 5.72 40.54
CA GLY A 16 -22.98 5.83 40.66
C GLY A 16 -22.37 5.98 39.26
N THR A 17 -21.92 7.19 38.95
CA THR A 17 -20.98 7.40 37.85
C THR A 17 -19.70 6.66 38.21
N ALA A 18 -19.37 5.61 37.46
CA ALA A 18 -18.05 5.01 37.49
C ALA A 18 -17.05 6.08 37.04
N GLY A 19 -16.46 6.76 38.03
CA GLY A 19 -15.57 7.88 37.83
C GLY A 19 -14.34 7.44 37.03
N ALA A 20 -13.97 8.26 36.05
CA ALA A 20 -12.66 8.23 35.45
C ALA A 20 -11.61 8.40 36.55
N ALA A 21 -11.02 7.31 37.02
CA ALA A 21 -9.86 7.37 37.88
C ALA A 21 -8.75 8.12 37.12
N ALA A 22 -8.32 9.25 37.67
CA ALA A 22 -7.10 9.89 37.20
C ALA A 22 -5.95 8.89 37.39
N ALA A 23 -5.20 8.59 36.33
CA ALA A 23 -4.11 7.65 36.36
C ALA A 23 -2.88 8.24 37.08
N GLN A 24 -2.99 8.42 38.41
CA GLN A 24 -1.82 8.76 39.22
C GLN A 24 -0.79 7.63 39.07
N GLY A 25 0.40 7.98 38.54
CA GLY A 25 1.51 7.05 38.39
C GLY A 25 1.73 6.43 37.00
N LEU A 26 0.92 6.72 35.99
CA LEU A 26 1.11 6.18 34.61
C LEU A 26 1.85 7.13 33.65
N ALA A 27 2.51 8.18 34.14
CA ALA A 27 3.26 9.11 33.30
C ALA A 27 4.23 8.37 32.35
N PRO A 28 4.30 8.74 31.05
CA PRO A 28 3.75 9.95 30.43
C PRO A 28 2.27 9.84 30.00
N PHE A 29 1.59 8.73 30.29
CA PHE A 29 0.17 8.57 29.98
C PHE A 29 -0.72 9.12 31.10
N GLU A 30 -1.88 9.66 30.70
CA GLU A 30 -2.78 10.41 31.60
C GLU A 30 -4.06 9.64 31.90
N ARG A 31 -4.41 8.68 31.03
CA ARG A 31 -5.65 7.91 31.07
C ARG A 31 -5.38 6.44 30.80
N SER A 32 -6.24 5.60 31.37
CA SER A 32 -6.29 4.19 31.03
C SER A 32 -7.70 3.66 31.28
N ALA A 33 -8.23 2.91 30.31
CA ALA A 33 -9.56 2.32 30.35
C ALA A 33 -9.62 1.12 29.42
N ASP A 34 -10.66 0.31 29.60
CA ASP A 34 -11.05 -0.68 28.60
C ASP A 34 -11.84 0.04 27.50
N ILE A 35 -11.50 -0.25 26.25
CA ILE A 35 -12.23 0.23 25.08
C ILE A 35 -13.21 -0.87 24.65
N GLY A 36 -14.45 -0.49 24.39
CA GLY A 36 -15.51 -1.41 23.97
C GLY A 36 -15.96 -2.39 25.04
N ARG A 37 -16.57 -3.49 24.59
CA ARG A 37 -17.16 -4.48 25.48
C ARG A 37 -16.10 -5.50 25.89
N VAL A 38 -15.60 -5.36 27.12
CA VAL A 38 -14.62 -6.26 27.73
C VAL A 38 -15.29 -6.99 28.90
N ALA A 39 -15.33 -8.33 28.88
CA ALA A 39 -16.00 -9.10 29.93
C ALA A 39 -15.15 -9.28 31.19
N VAL A 40 -13.82 -9.31 31.04
CA VAL A 40 -12.87 -9.31 32.16
C VAL A 40 -12.04 -8.04 32.11
N ALA A 41 -12.30 -7.13 33.06
CA ALA A 41 -11.69 -5.80 33.08
C ALA A 41 -10.16 -5.86 33.10
N GLY A 42 -9.54 -5.00 32.31
CA GLY A 42 -8.09 -4.85 32.26
C GLY A 42 -7.54 -3.95 33.36
N ALA A 43 -6.21 -3.93 33.48
CA ALA A 43 -5.49 -3.06 34.40
C ALA A 43 -4.18 -2.61 33.79
N ALA A 44 -3.67 -1.46 34.22
CA ALA A 44 -2.35 -0.97 33.83
C ALA A 44 -1.62 -0.43 35.06
N VAL A 45 -0.36 -0.82 35.20
CA VAL A 45 0.53 -0.32 36.25
C VAL A 45 1.86 0.09 35.64
N ARG A 46 2.46 1.16 36.18
CA ARG A 46 3.84 1.53 35.89
C ARG A 46 4.72 1.01 37.02
N GLU A 47 5.66 0.17 36.67
CA GLU A 47 6.60 -0.43 37.61
C GLU A 47 7.76 0.53 37.93
N PRO A 48 8.48 0.34 39.05
CA PRO A 48 9.64 1.16 39.41
C PRO A 48 10.74 1.18 38.34
N SER A 49 10.84 0.11 37.53
CA SER A 49 11.70 -0.01 36.35
C SER A 49 11.34 0.93 35.20
N CYS A 50 10.27 1.74 35.37
CA CYS A 50 9.62 2.52 34.32
C CYS A 50 8.97 1.66 33.21
N ALA A 51 8.88 0.34 33.42
CA ALA A 51 8.09 -0.53 32.56
C ALA A 51 6.59 -0.32 32.81
N PHE A 52 5.78 -0.48 31.76
CA PHE A 52 4.33 -0.60 31.91
C PHE A 52 3.94 -2.06 31.83
N ARG A 53 3.22 -2.53 32.84
CA ARG A 53 2.57 -3.84 32.81
C ARG A 53 1.10 -3.63 32.57
N ILE A 54 0.64 -4.02 31.39
CA ILE A 54 -0.73 -3.81 30.92
C ILE A 54 -1.38 -5.17 30.76
N THR A 55 -2.50 -5.35 31.44
CA THR A 55 -3.37 -6.53 31.34
C THR A 55 -4.64 -6.13 30.63
N GLY A 56 -4.96 -6.80 29.53
CA GLY A 56 -6.16 -6.53 28.75
C GLY A 56 -6.94 -7.80 28.47
N GLY A 57 -8.27 -7.72 28.59
CA GLY A 57 -9.19 -8.70 28.02
C GLY A 57 -9.67 -8.27 26.64
N GLY A 58 -10.88 -8.69 26.29
CA GLY A 58 -11.59 -8.23 25.09
C GLY A 58 -11.41 -9.14 23.88
N ALA A 59 -12.44 -9.13 23.02
CA ALA A 59 -12.57 -10.08 21.93
C ALA A 59 -11.57 -9.86 20.80
N ASN A 60 -11.28 -8.62 20.40
CA ASN A 60 -10.28 -8.29 19.38
C ASN A 60 -10.07 -6.77 19.23
N ILE A 61 -8.99 -6.38 18.57
CA ILE A 61 -8.83 -5.07 17.91
C ILE A 61 -8.97 -5.37 16.41
N TRP A 62 -10.20 -5.42 15.91
CA TRP A 62 -10.51 -5.84 14.53
C TRP A 62 -11.96 -5.52 14.15
N GLY A 63 -12.25 -5.53 12.85
CA GLY A 63 -13.59 -5.30 12.31
C GLY A 63 -14.05 -3.86 12.54
N SER A 64 -15.32 -3.67 12.89
CA SER A 64 -15.94 -2.36 13.12
C SER A 64 -15.97 -1.90 14.59
N ALA A 65 -15.57 -2.76 15.54
CA ALA A 65 -15.60 -2.42 16.95
C ALA A 65 -14.51 -3.16 17.73
N ASP A 66 -13.69 -2.38 18.43
CA ASP A 66 -12.57 -2.87 19.22
C ASP A 66 -12.98 -3.22 20.65
N ALA A 67 -12.30 -4.20 21.25
CA ALA A 67 -12.43 -4.62 22.63
C ALA A 67 -11.03 -4.96 23.21
N PHE A 68 -10.49 -4.08 24.06
CA PHE A 68 -9.11 -4.19 24.57
C PHE A 68 -8.83 -3.22 25.74
N ARG A 69 -7.64 -3.31 26.36
CA ARG A 69 -7.14 -2.33 27.34
C ARG A 69 -6.26 -1.28 26.69
N TYR A 70 -6.53 0.00 26.93
CA TYR A 70 -5.73 1.11 26.43
C TYR A 70 -5.14 1.97 27.55
N VAL A 71 -3.92 2.48 27.35
CA VAL A 71 -3.24 3.47 28.22
C VAL A 71 -2.73 4.58 27.33
N TRP A 72 -3.16 5.82 27.54
CA TRP A 72 -2.94 6.88 26.56
C TRP A 72 -2.86 8.30 27.14
N THR A 73 -2.52 9.21 26.24
CA THR A 73 -2.51 10.67 26.44
C THR A 73 -2.91 11.34 25.13
N LYS A 74 -3.34 12.61 25.20
CA LYS A 74 -3.72 13.39 24.00
C LYS A 74 -2.48 14.01 23.34
N ARG A 75 -2.43 13.99 22.02
CA ARG A 75 -1.33 14.55 21.21
C ARG A 75 -1.88 15.29 19.99
N SER A 76 -1.01 16.12 19.40
CA SER A 76 -1.23 16.95 18.22
C SER A 76 0.05 16.94 17.40
N GLY A 77 -0.03 17.22 16.10
CA GLY A 77 1.09 17.19 15.18
C GLY A 77 1.66 15.79 14.98
N ASP A 78 2.84 15.75 14.38
CA ASP A 78 3.57 14.51 14.11
C ASP A 78 4.07 13.87 15.40
N LEU A 79 4.09 12.54 15.42
CA LEU A 79 4.43 11.77 16.60
C LEU A 79 4.96 10.40 16.22
N HIS A 80 6.07 10.02 16.85
CA HIS A 80 6.55 8.65 16.89
C HIS A 80 6.35 8.10 18.30
N ILE A 81 5.76 6.91 18.39
CA ILE A 81 5.61 6.15 19.64
C ILE A 81 6.40 4.86 19.52
N GLU A 82 7.31 4.63 20.47
CA GLU A 82 8.18 3.46 20.53
C GLU A 82 7.91 2.65 21.79
N ALA A 83 8.04 1.34 21.71
CA ALA A 83 8.07 0.46 22.88
C ALA A 83 8.77 -0.87 22.56
N ASP A 84 9.44 -1.43 23.56
CA ASP A 84 9.78 -2.85 23.59
C ASP A 84 8.61 -3.61 24.22
N VAL A 85 8.06 -4.58 23.51
CA VAL A 85 6.86 -5.33 23.85
C VAL A 85 7.22 -6.78 24.12
N ALA A 86 6.77 -7.29 25.26
CA ALA A 86 6.90 -8.71 25.60
C ALA A 86 5.65 -9.23 26.31
N PHE A 87 5.05 -10.31 25.81
CA PHE A 87 3.97 -10.99 26.52
C PHE A 87 4.49 -11.71 27.77
N LEU A 88 3.73 -11.61 28.86
CA LEU A 88 4.00 -12.29 30.12
C LEU A 88 3.18 -13.59 30.17
N GLY A 89 3.88 -14.71 30.03
CA GLY A 89 3.26 -16.05 30.03
C GLY A 89 2.90 -16.54 28.63
N LYS A 90 2.49 -17.82 28.56
CA LYS A 90 2.25 -18.54 27.30
C LYS A 90 1.06 -18.01 26.51
N GLY A 91 0.11 -17.39 27.19
CA GLY A 91 -1.15 -16.94 26.63
C GLY A 91 -2.09 -18.08 26.25
N LYS A 92 -3.34 -17.72 25.92
CA LYS A 92 -4.38 -18.66 25.50
C LYS A 92 -4.64 -18.63 24.00
N ASP A 93 -4.61 -17.45 23.39
CA ASP A 93 -4.91 -17.25 21.98
C ASP A 93 -3.65 -16.79 21.21
N PRO A 94 -3.30 -17.42 20.06
CA PRO A 94 -2.16 -17.02 19.25
C PRO A 94 -2.28 -15.59 18.69
N HIS A 95 -3.50 -15.06 18.55
CA HIS A 95 -3.77 -13.72 18.03
C HIS A 95 -4.01 -12.67 19.12
N ARG A 96 -3.71 -12.96 20.40
CA ARG A 96 -3.54 -11.90 21.43
C ARG A 96 -2.58 -10.82 20.92
N LYS A 97 -2.85 -9.55 21.23
CA LYS A 97 -2.14 -8.41 20.64
C LYS A 97 -1.59 -7.47 21.70
N ALA A 98 -0.39 -6.95 21.48
CA ALA A 98 0.19 -5.88 22.29
C ALA A 98 1.06 -4.97 21.43
N GLY A 99 0.93 -3.65 21.61
CA GLY A 99 1.69 -2.69 20.80
C GLY A 99 1.31 -1.22 21.00
N PRO A 100 2.08 -0.31 20.39
CA PRO A 100 1.72 1.10 20.29
C PRO A 100 0.51 1.33 19.36
N MET A 101 -0.32 2.32 19.71
CA MET A 101 -1.53 2.69 18.97
C MET A 101 -1.77 4.19 19.00
N ILE A 102 -2.18 4.73 17.84
CA ILE A 102 -2.74 6.06 17.64
C ILE A 102 -4.22 5.90 17.25
N ARG A 103 -5.12 6.66 17.86
CA ARG A 103 -6.56 6.58 17.59
C ARG A 103 -7.25 7.92 17.74
N GLN A 104 -8.32 8.15 16.96
CA GLN A 104 -9.04 9.41 16.94
C GLN A 104 -9.76 9.71 18.26
N ASN A 105 -10.43 8.73 18.85
CA ASN A 105 -11.27 8.90 20.03
C ASN A 105 -11.43 7.58 20.81
N GLU A 106 -12.14 7.58 21.94
CA GLU A 106 -12.29 6.41 22.83
C GLU A 106 -13.40 5.43 22.37
N SER A 107 -14.11 5.71 21.28
CA SER A 107 -15.20 4.84 20.83
C SER A 107 -14.69 3.51 20.24
N PRO A 108 -15.42 2.40 20.36
CA PRO A 108 -14.97 1.10 19.87
C PRO A 108 -14.66 1.07 18.37
N GLY A 109 -15.41 1.81 17.54
CA GLY A 109 -15.18 1.87 16.10
C GLY A 109 -14.30 3.04 15.66
N SER A 110 -13.53 3.67 16.55
CA SER A 110 -12.68 4.82 16.21
C SER A 110 -11.76 4.52 15.02
N PRO A 111 -11.53 5.48 14.12
CA PRO A 111 -10.35 5.45 13.27
C PRO A 111 -9.09 5.29 14.12
N TYR A 112 -8.17 4.43 13.70
CA TYR A 112 -6.92 4.14 14.41
C TYR A 112 -5.85 3.61 13.46
N ALA A 113 -4.61 3.69 13.92
CA ALA A 113 -3.50 2.87 13.45
C ALA A 113 -2.79 2.29 14.66
N ASP A 114 -2.43 1.02 14.61
CA ASP A 114 -1.58 0.39 15.59
C ASP A 114 -0.50 -0.45 14.93
N LEU A 115 0.55 -0.76 15.69
CA LEU A 115 1.58 -1.70 15.30
C LEU A 115 1.63 -2.78 16.37
N MET A 116 1.13 -3.97 16.04
CA MET A 116 0.89 -5.02 17.02
C MET A 116 1.87 -6.18 16.87
N LEU A 117 2.45 -6.59 18.00
CA LEU A 117 3.03 -7.93 18.15
C LEU A 117 1.91 -8.89 18.58
N HIS A 118 1.72 -9.96 17.81
CA HIS A 118 0.79 -11.04 18.12
C HIS A 118 1.47 -12.16 18.91
N GLY A 119 0.68 -12.97 19.60
CA GLY A 119 1.18 -14.11 20.39
C GLY A 119 1.93 -15.18 19.59
N ASP A 120 1.58 -15.35 18.30
CA ASP A 120 2.26 -16.22 17.34
C ASP A 120 3.51 -15.59 16.69
N GLY A 121 3.81 -14.35 17.02
CA GLY A 121 4.95 -13.60 16.48
C GLY A 121 4.64 -12.79 15.23
N LEU A 122 3.40 -12.76 14.71
CA LEU A 122 3.03 -11.81 13.65
C LEU A 122 3.27 -10.37 14.14
N VAL A 123 3.91 -9.56 13.30
CA VAL A 123 4.01 -8.11 13.48
C VAL A 123 3.26 -7.45 12.34
N SER A 124 2.30 -6.58 12.66
CA SER A 124 1.47 -5.94 11.65
C SER A 124 1.11 -4.52 12.03
N LEU A 125 1.14 -3.62 11.05
CA LEU A 125 0.39 -2.37 11.12
C LEU A 125 -1.08 -2.73 10.88
N GLN A 126 -1.99 -2.37 11.78
CA GLN A 126 -3.44 -2.52 11.58
C GLN A 126 -4.09 -1.15 11.64
N TYR A 127 -5.15 -0.96 10.87
CA TYR A 127 -5.78 0.35 10.78
C TYR A 127 -7.26 0.30 10.40
N ARG A 128 -7.95 1.35 10.82
CA ARG A 128 -9.31 1.72 10.42
C ARG A 128 -9.30 3.22 10.12
N ASP A 129 -9.72 3.62 8.94
CA ASP A 129 -9.65 5.03 8.50
C ASP A 129 -10.96 5.80 8.72
N VAL A 130 -12.08 5.11 8.84
CA VAL A 130 -13.40 5.71 9.08
C VAL A 130 -14.08 5.10 10.32
N GLN A 131 -14.89 5.90 10.99
CA GLN A 131 -15.65 5.47 12.17
C GLN A 131 -16.53 4.26 11.81
N ASP A 132 -16.44 3.21 12.63
CA ASP A 132 -17.15 1.93 12.50
C ASP A 132 -16.86 1.17 11.19
N GLY A 133 -15.83 1.58 10.45
CA GLY A 133 -15.36 0.93 9.22
C GLY A 133 -14.61 -0.39 9.47
N PRO A 134 -14.28 -1.12 8.39
CA PRO A 134 -13.48 -2.35 8.50
C PRO A 134 -12.07 -2.06 9.01
N THR A 135 -11.44 -3.08 9.59
CA THR A 135 -10.01 -3.06 9.89
C THR A 135 -9.24 -3.71 8.73
N HIS A 136 -8.13 -3.10 8.35
CA HIS A 136 -7.18 -3.61 7.38
C HIS A 136 -5.81 -3.81 8.03
N GLU A 137 -4.92 -4.53 7.34
CA GLU A 137 -3.58 -4.82 7.85
C GLU A 137 -2.50 -4.74 6.78
N ILE A 138 -1.30 -4.31 7.20
CA ILE A 138 -0.04 -4.47 6.47
C ILE A 138 0.88 -5.33 7.35
N ARG A 139 1.08 -6.57 6.93
CA ARG A 139 1.97 -7.52 7.62
C ARG A 139 3.42 -7.16 7.33
N ALA A 140 4.23 -7.05 8.40
CA ALA A 140 5.67 -6.88 8.27
C ALA A 140 6.31 -8.14 7.64
N ASN A 141 7.47 -7.97 7.02
CA ASN A 141 8.28 -9.08 6.53
C ASN A 141 9.17 -9.72 7.63
N VAL A 142 8.99 -9.32 8.88
CA VAL A 142 9.67 -9.88 10.06
C VAL A 142 8.65 -10.45 11.04
N THR A 143 9.10 -11.41 11.84
CA THR A 143 8.30 -12.05 12.90
C THR A 143 8.99 -11.93 14.25
N GLY A 144 8.21 -11.76 15.31
CA GLY A 144 8.70 -11.75 16.69
C GLY A 144 9.50 -10.51 17.08
N ALA A 145 9.50 -9.45 16.27
CA ALA A 145 10.17 -8.20 16.60
C ALA A 145 9.44 -7.52 17.76
N GLY A 146 10.06 -7.53 18.95
CA GLY A 146 9.48 -6.94 20.16
C GLY A 146 9.64 -5.42 20.24
N ARG A 147 10.63 -4.83 19.55
CA ARG A 147 10.88 -3.38 19.58
C ARG A 147 10.22 -2.71 18.38
N LEU A 148 9.16 -1.96 18.68
CA LEU A 148 8.17 -1.46 17.74
C LEU A 148 8.15 0.08 17.75
N ARG A 149 8.02 0.70 16.58
CA ARG A 149 7.81 2.14 16.42
C ARG A 149 6.68 2.41 15.44
N LEU A 150 5.61 3.05 15.91
CA LEU A 150 4.52 3.57 15.07
C LEU A 150 4.74 5.06 14.86
N GLU A 151 4.64 5.51 13.62
CA GLU A 151 5.06 6.84 13.17
C GLU A 151 3.88 7.51 12.47
N ARG A 152 3.39 8.63 13.01
CA ARG A 152 2.45 9.51 12.32
C ARG A 152 3.22 10.73 11.79
N GLU A 153 3.20 10.91 10.48
CA GLU A 153 3.83 12.03 9.78
C GLU A 153 2.82 12.63 8.78
N GLY A 154 2.32 13.82 9.09
CA GLY A 154 1.17 14.41 8.41
C GLY A 154 -0.08 13.52 8.52
N ASP A 155 -0.64 13.18 7.36
CA ASP A 155 -1.79 12.27 7.23
C ASP A 155 -1.37 10.80 7.11
N TYR A 156 -0.08 10.47 7.15
CA TYR A 156 0.39 9.10 6.94
C TYR A 156 0.82 8.43 8.23
N VAL A 157 0.55 7.13 8.29
CA VAL A 157 1.13 6.23 9.28
C VAL A 157 2.16 5.30 8.63
N PHE A 158 3.33 5.25 9.23
CA PHE A 158 4.43 4.36 8.91
C PHE A 158 4.78 3.54 10.15
N PHE A 159 5.62 2.53 9.97
CA PHE A 159 6.16 1.80 11.10
C PHE A 159 7.60 1.37 10.88
N SER A 160 8.29 1.17 11.99
CA SER A 160 9.63 0.59 12.05
C SER A 160 9.70 -0.51 13.09
N VAL A 161 10.57 -1.48 12.83
CA VAL A 161 10.83 -2.63 13.70
C VAL A 161 12.34 -2.71 13.91
N ALA A 162 12.78 -2.97 15.14
CA ALA A 162 14.21 -3.17 15.38
C ALA A 162 14.61 -4.60 15.05
N GLY A 163 15.73 -4.74 14.36
CA GLY A 163 16.36 -6.04 14.14
C GLY A 163 17.00 -6.59 15.43
N PRO A 164 17.56 -7.81 15.39
CA PRO A 164 18.32 -8.37 16.52
C PRO A 164 19.52 -7.52 16.96
N ASP A 165 20.00 -6.65 16.08
CA ASP A 165 21.05 -5.65 16.35
C ASP A 165 20.55 -4.40 17.10
N GLY A 166 19.25 -4.32 17.37
CA GLY A 166 18.61 -3.20 18.06
C GLY A 166 18.42 -1.96 17.19
N ILE A 167 18.72 -2.03 15.88
CA ILE A 167 18.60 -0.92 14.94
C ILE A 167 17.21 -0.96 14.31
N PHE A 168 16.49 0.16 14.41
CA PHE A 168 15.22 0.35 13.70
C PHE A 168 15.44 0.38 12.20
N ARG A 169 14.63 -0.40 11.50
CA ARG A 169 14.46 -0.34 10.05
C ARG A 169 12.98 -0.17 9.77
N HIS A 170 12.67 0.56 8.70
CA HIS A 170 11.30 0.71 8.28
C HIS A 170 10.71 -0.65 7.95
N GLY A 171 9.54 -0.94 8.55
CA GLY A 171 8.86 -2.22 8.38
C GLY A 171 8.18 -2.36 7.03
N GLY A 172 8.13 -1.26 6.26
CA GLY A 172 7.62 -1.17 4.90
C GLY A 172 6.11 -0.89 4.84
N GLY A 173 5.68 -0.21 3.80
CA GLY A 173 4.28 0.12 3.56
C GLY A 173 3.81 1.33 4.37
N ASN A 174 2.67 1.88 3.97
CA ASN A 174 2.04 3.02 4.62
C ASN A 174 0.55 3.04 4.33
N TYR A 175 -0.18 3.80 5.14
CA TYR A 175 -1.56 4.14 4.86
C TYR A 175 -1.86 5.57 5.27
N ARG A 176 -2.77 6.21 4.53
CA ARG A 176 -3.20 7.58 4.81
C ARG A 176 -4.42 7.59 5.74
N ILE A 177 -4.28 8.13 6.93
CA ILE A 177 -5.36 8.32 7.90
C ILE A 177 -5.32 9.75 8.43
N ARG A 178 -6.41 10.47 8.20
CA ARG A 178 -6.56 11.84 8.71
C ARG A 178 -7.07 11.82 10.14
N PHE A 179 -6.17 12.04 11.09
CA PHE A 179 -6.54 12.28 12.49
C PHE A 179 -6.78 13.76 12.73
N ALA A 180 -7.99 14.13 13.15
CA ALA A 180 -8.30 15.44 13.70
C ALA A 180 -7.58 15.61 15.06
N GLU A 181 -7.00 16.79 15.26
CA GLU A 181 -6.28 17.10 16.49
C GLU A 181 -7.21 17.65 17.59
N PRO A 182 -7.00 17.26 18.87
CA PRO A 182 -6.03 16.28 19.33
C PRO A 182 -6.50 14.83 19.12
N TYR A 183 -5.56 13.91 18.92
CA TYR A 183 -5.78 12.46 18.86
C TYR A 183 -5.19 11.77 20.10
N LEU A 184 -5.47 10.48 20.29
CA LEU A 184 -4.95 9.67 21.39
C LEU A 184 -3.72 8.88 20.92
N ALA A 185 -2.67 8.84 21.73
CA ALA A 185 -1.48 8.01 21.50
C ALA A 185 -1.13 7.24 22.77
N GLY A 186 -0.81 5.96 22.62
CA GLY A 186 -0.78 5.05 23.76
C GLY A 186 -0.37 3.62 23.45
N LEU A 187 -0.52 2.76 24.46
CA LEU A 187 -0.21 1.34 24.42
C LEU A 187 -1.48 0.52 24.60
N ALA A 188 -1.64 -0.52 23.80
CA ALA A 188 -2.82 -1.36 23.75
C ALA A 188 -2.49 -2.83 24.03
N VAL A 189 -3.39 -3.53 24.73
CA VAL A 189 -3.34 -4.99 24.93
C VAL A 189 -4.72 -5.59 24.76
N SER A 190 -4.84 -6.62 23.93
CA SER A 190 -6.07 -7.42 23.75
C SER A 190 -5.78 -8.90 23.92
N ALA A 191 -6.68 -9.61 24.60
CA ALA A 191 -6.56 -11.05 24.80
C ALA A 191 -6.98 -11.90 23.60
N HIS A 192 -7.70 -11.30 22.64
CA HIS A 192 -8.35 -12.01 21.53
C HIS A 192 -9.41 -13.04 21.98
N ASP A 193 -9.82 -12.97 23.24
CA ASP A 193 -10.86 -13.80 23.86
C ASP A 193 -11.42 -13.00 25.04
N ASP A 194 -12.71 -12.67 24.99
CA ASP A 194 -13.34 -11.82 25.99
C ASP A 194 -13.44 -12.46 27.38
N LYS A 195 -13.24 -13.78 27.48
CA LYS A 195 -13.34 -14.56 28.73
C LYS A 195 -12.06 -14.63 29.53
N VAL A 196 -10.94 -14.17 28.97
CA VAL A 196 -9.64 -14.20 29.64
C VAL A 196 -8.95 -12.86 29.54
N THR A 197 -7.82 -12.73 30.22
CA THR A 197 -6.93 -11.59 30.10
C THR A 197 -5.54 -12.06 29.67
N GLU A 198 -4.86 -11.19 28.96
CA GLU A 198 -3.46 -11.32 28.59
C GLU A 198 -2.68 -10.14 29.16
N THR A 199 -1.43 -10.39 29.53
CA THR A 199 -0.57 -9.34 30.08
C THR A 199 0.65 -9.17 29.20
N ALA A 200 1.00 -7.91 28.88
CA ALA A 200 2.25 -7.55 28.25
C ALA A 200 3.03 -6.54 29.10
N SER A 201 4.35 -6.64 29.04
CA SER A 201 5.30 -5.65 29.54
C SER A 201 5.73 -4.76 28.39
N PHE A 202 5.78 -3.45 28.65
CA PHE A 202 6.28 -2.44 27.74
C PHE A 202 7.45 -1.71 28.41
N THR A 203 8.65 -1.84 27.85
CA THR A 203 9.86 -1.12 28.29
C THR A 203 10.33 -0.14 27.22
N ASN A 204 11.25 0.76 27.58
CA ASN A 204 11.82 1.75 26.64
C ASN A 204 10.75 2.55 25.87
N VAL A 205 9.66 2.89 26.56
CA VAL A 205 8.52 3.59 25.96
C VAL A 205 8.89 5.04 25.71
N THR A 206 8.84 5.48 24.47
CA THR A 206 9.07 6.89 24.09
C THR A 206 7.90 7.44 23.30
N LEU A 207 7.59 8.72 23.54
CA LEU A 207 6.68 9.53 22.75
C LEU A 207 7.50 10.73 22.31
N HIS A 208 7.87 10.81 21.04
CA HIS A 208 8.72 11.88 20.55
C HIS A 208 8.12 12.54 19.31
N VAL A 209 8.23 13.86 19.25
CA VAL A 209 7.84 14.64 18.08
C VAL A 209 9.04 14.63 17.14
N PRO A 210 8.92 14.06 15.93
CA PRO A 210 10.03 14.00 14.99
C PRO A 210 10.34 15.40 14.44
N LYS A 211 11.61 15.63 14.08
CA LYS A 211 12.02 16.84 13.36
C LYS A 211 12.15 16.51 11.87
N LEU A 212 11.04 16.64 11.14
CA LEU A 212 10.99 16.32 9.71
C LEU A 212 11.38 17.54 8.88
N ALA A 213 12.34 17.40 7.96
CA ALA A 213 12.63 18.47 7.02
C ALA A 213 11.49 18.63 6.00
N HIS A 214 11.27 19.87 5.56
CA HIS A 214 10.39 20.12 4.42
C HIS A 214 11.07 19.65 3.14
N VAL A 215 10.34 18.90 2.31
CA VAL A 215 10.79 18.49 0.97
C VAL A 215 10.04 19.33 -0.05
N PRO A 216 10.70 20.30 -0.71
CA PRO A 216 10.05 21.27 -1.59
C PRO A 216 9.62 20.68 -2.94
N ASP A 217 10.23 19.56 -3.34
CA ASP A 217 9.95 18.88 -4.59
C ASP A 217 9.41 17.48 -4.30
N THR A 218 8.16 17.24 -4.68
CA THR A 218 7.54 15.91 -4.65
C THR A 218 7.62 15.24 -6.02
N GLY A 219 8.13 15.90 -7.04
CA GLY A 219 8.44 15.29 -8.33
C GLY A 219 9.82 14.62 -8.36
N TYR A 220 10.39 14.53 -9.56
CA TYR A 220 11.79 14.16 -9.73
C TYR A 220 12.69 15.39 -9.57
N PRO A 221 13.80 15.33 -8.80
CA PRO A 221 14.47 14.13 -8.26
C PRO A 221 14.34 13.95 -6.72
N ALA A 222 13.13 13.88 -6.16
CA ALA A 222 12.97 13.66 -4.72
C ALA A 222 13.59 12.33 -4.26
N ALA A 223 14.31 12.36 -3.13
CA ALA A 223 14.84 11.16 -2.49
C ALA A 223 13.71 10.41 -1.77
N VAL A 224 13.58 9.12 -2.06
CA VAL A 224 12.56 8.24 -1.50
C VAL A 224 13.12 6.91 -1.05
N GLU A 225 12.48 6.36 -0.04
CA GLU A 225 12.48 4.93 0.27
C GLU A 225 11.30 4.27 -0.43
N SER A 226 11.44 2.99 -0.76
CA SER A 226 10.41 2.22 -1.46
C SER A 226 10.06 0.97 -0.69
N THR A 227 8.79 0.57 -0.74
CA THR A 227 8.36 -0.73 -0.25
C THR A 227 7.72 -1.52 -1.37
N LEU A 228 8.26 -2.70 -1.66
CA LEU A 228 7.61 -3.70 -2.50
C LEU A 228 6.57 -4.45 -1.67
N GLU A 229 5.32 -4.41 -2.10
CA GLU A 229 4.19 -4.98 -1.38
C GLU A 229 3.40 -5.95 -2.27
N ILE A 230 2.74 -6.90 -1.63
CA ILE A 230 1.72 -7.74 -2.25
C ILE A 230 0.41 -7.57 -1.48
N MET A 231 -0.68 -7.39 -2.21
CA MET A 231 -2.04 -7.43 -1.68
C MET A 231 -2.74 -8.70 -2.13
N ASP A 232 -3.35 -9.40 -1.18
CA ASP A 232 -4.27 -10.50 -1.47
C ASP A 232 -5.64 -9.93 -1.83
N LEU A 233 -6.25 -10.42 -2.91
CA LEU A 233 -7.57 -9.99 -3.38
C LEU A 233 -8.65 -11.04 -3.09
N THR A 234 -8.30 -12.09 -2.34
CA THR A 234 -9.21 -13.12 -1.85
C THR A 234 -9.56 -12.84 -0.38
N GLY A 235 -10.82 -12.50 -0.10
CA GLY A 235 -11.28 -12.26 1.27
C GLY A 235 -11.09 -10.81 1.75
N ALA A 236 -10.46 -10.62 2.92
CA ALA A 236 -10.42 -9.33 3.64
C ALA A 236 -9.35 -8.33 3.16
N GLU A 237 -8.68 -8.63 2.04
CA GLU A 237 -7.75 -7.72 1.35
C GLU A 237 -6.57 -7.23 2.20
N GLY A 238 -5.76 -8.17 2.69
CA GLY A 238 -4.56 -7.89 3.47
C GLY A 238 -3.34 -7.56 2.61
N ARG A 239 -2.55 -6.57 3.05
CA ARG A 239 -1.25 -6.24 2.46
C ARG A 239 -0.14 -6.95 3.23
N ARG A 240 0.94 -7.29 2.53
CA ARG A 240 2.19 -7.70 3.17
C ARG A 240 3.39 -7.07 2.49
N VAL A 241 4.38 -6.76 3.29
CA VAL A 241 5.68 -6.29 2.82
C VAL A 241 6.47 -7.47 2.27
N VAL A 242 7.03 -7.31 1.08
CA VAL A 242 8.01 -8.23 0.51
C VAL A 242 9.40 -7.80 0.94
N HIS A 243 9.74 -6.53 0.68
CA HIS A 243 11.04 -5.95 0.99
C HIS A 243 10.93 -4.42 1.04
N HIS A 244 11.73 -3.80 1.89
CA HIS A 244 11.86 -2.34 2.00
C HIS A 244 13.25 -1.91 1.54
N PHE A 245 13.34 -0.82 0.78
CA PHE A 245 14.56 -0.37 0.10
C PHE A 245 14.89 1.07 0.46
N ASP A 246 16.17 1.31 0.79
CA ASP A 246 16.77 2.64 1.04
C ASP A 246 17.00 3.43 -0.28
N GLY A 247 16.01 3.40 -1.17
CA GLY A 247 16.08 4.01 -2.48
C GLY A 247 14.88 3.65 -3.34
N LYS A 248 14.85 4.25 -4.53
CA LYS A 248 13.76 4.06 -5.49
C LYS A 248 13.82 2.71 -6.21
N ILE A 249 12.75 1.95 -6.12
CA ILE A 249 12.44 0.82 -7.01
C ILE A 249 11.08 1.07 -7.67
N GLU A 250 10.82 0.45 -8.81
CA GLU A 250 9.62 0.76 -9.59
C GLU A 250 9.07 -0.49 -10.30
N ALA A 251 7.76 -0.43 -10.60
CA ALA A 251 7.07 -1.26 -11.57
C ALA A 251 7.27 -2.77 -11.38
N PRO A 252 6.75 -3.37 -10.29
CA PRO A 252 6.87 -4.80 -10.08
C PRO A 252 5.90 -5.59 -10.97
N ASN A 253 6.39 -6.61 -11.66
CA ASN A 253 5.56 -7.65 -12.31
C ASN A 253 5.92 -9.06 -11.82
N TRP A 254 5.07 -10.05 -12.09
CA TRP A 254 5.29 -11.45 -11.71
C TRP A 254 5.78 -12.31 -12.88
N THR A 255 6.73 -13.20 -12.61
CA THR A 255 7.01 -14.31 -13.54
C THR A 255 5.79 -15.22 -13.67
N ARG A 256 5.62 -15.83 -14.85
CA ARG A 256 4.47 -16.71 -15.14
C ARG A 256 4.42 -17.96 -14.26
N ASP A 257 5.55 -18.40 -13.72
CA ASP A 257 5.62 -19.50 -12.75
C ASP A 257 5.43 -19.07 -11.29
N GLY A 258 5.24 -17.77 -11.05
CA GLY A 258 4.99 -17.16 -9.74
C GLY A 258 6.16 -17.21 -8.76
N LYS A 259 7.37 -17.56 -9.21
CA LYS A 259 8.53 -17.67 -8.33
C LYS A 259 9.23 -16.34 -8.06
N TRP A 260 9.04 -15.35 -8.92
CA TRP A 260 9.77 -14.09 -8.84
C TRP A 260 8.88 -12.89 -9.14
N LEU A 261 9.14 -11.81 -8.41
CA LEU A 261 8.80 -10.45 -8.80
C LEU A 261 9.98 -9.86 -9.56
N ILE A 262 9.73 -9.13 -10.64
CA ILE A 262 10.74 -8.37 -11.40
C ILE A 262 10.40 -6.90 -11.29
N TYR A 263 11.40 -6.06 -11.00
CA TYR A 263 11.25 -4.62 -10.85
C TYR A 263 12.50 -3.90 -11.39
N ASN A 264 12.40 -2.60 -11.67
CA ASN A 264 13.54 -1.78 -12.07
C ASN A 264 14.02 -0.84 -10.95
N SER A 265 15.31 -0.50 -10.97
CA SER A 265 15.90 0.50 -10.09
C SER A 265 17.18 1.06 -10.72
N LYS A 266 17.29 2.39 -10.77
CA LYS A 266 18.46 3.12 -11.30
C LYS A 266 18.91 2.61 -12.69
N GLY A 267 17.95 2.35 -13.58
CA GLY A 267 18.24 1.88 -14.93
C GLY A 267 18.54 0.38 -15.06
N LEU A 268 18.51 -0.38 -13.97
CA LEU A 268 18.80 -1.82 -13.95
C LEU A 268 17.55 -2.61 -13.56
N LEU A 269 17.55 -3.92 -13.89
CA LEU A 269 16.48 -4.84 -13.50
C LEU A 269 16.93 -5.81 -12.40
N TYR A 270 15.99 -6.15 -11.54
CA TYR A 270 16.18 -7.06 -10.42
C TYR A 270 15.01 -8.03 -10.32
N ARG A 271 15.26 -9.17 -9.68
CA ARG A 271 14.23 -10.11 -9.25
C ARG A 271 14.34 -10.43 -7.77
N ILE A 272 13.21 -10.71 -7.14
CA ILE A 272 13.11 -11.13 -5.74
C ILE A 272 11.97 -12.14 -5.58
N PRO A 273 12.07 -13.16 -4.73
CA PRO A 273 10.94 -14.05 -4.49
C PRO A 273 9.76 -13.27 -3.90
N PRO A 274 8.50 -13.59 -4.24
CA PRO A 274 7.34 -12.95 -3.61
C PRO A 274 7.37 -13.06 -2.08
N THR A 275 7.99 -14.10 -1.52
CA THR A 275 8.15 -14.30 -0.07
C THR A 275 9.19 -13.38 0.59
N GLY A 276 9.88 -12.53 -0.18
CA GLY A 276 10.99 -11.70 0.29
C GLY A 276 12.34 -12.41 0.15
N GLY A 277 13.37 -11.77 0.72
CA GLY A 277 14.78 -12.20 0.61
C GLY A 277 15.65 -11.16 -0.07
N GLU A 278 16.84 -11.59 -0.53
CA GLU A 278 17.79 -10.73 -1.21
C GLU A 278 17.45 -10.57 -2.71
N PRO A 279 17.42 -9.34 -3.23
CA PRO A 279 17.29 -9.11 -4.66
C PRO A 279 18.47 -9.65 -5.46
N ALA A 280 18.20 -10.19 -6.65
CA ALA A 280 19.21 -10.62 -7.60
C ALA A 280 19.10 -9.80 -8.90
N PRO A 281 20.21 -9.29 -9.47
CA PRO A 281 20.16 -8.55 -10.73
C PRO A 281 19.79 -9.46 -11.91
N ILE A 282 19.09 -8.88 -12.90
CA ILE A 282 18.88 -9.49 -14.22
C ILE A 282 19.82 -8.78 -15.20
N GLU A 283 20.71 -9.53 -15.85
CA GLU A 283 21.65 -8.97 -16.80
C GLU A 283 20.92 -8.51 -18.07
N THR A 284 21.06 -7.24 -18.42
CA THR A 284 20.49 -6.62 -19.64
C THR A 284 21.58 -6.12 -20.59
N GLY A 285 22.81 -6.61 -20.43
CA GLY A 285 23.94 -6.25 -21.30
C GLY A 285 24.27 -4.74 -21.25
N PRO A 286 24.39 -4.06 -22.41
CA PRO A 286 24.67 -2.63 -22.46
C PRO A 286 23.46 -1.74 -22.09
N GLN A 287 22.23 -2.28 -22.11
CA GLN A 287 21.01 -1.58 -21.71
C GLN A 287 21.00 -1.40 -20.18
N ARG A 288 21.48 -0.26 -19.70
CA ARG A 288 21.64 0.09 -18.27
C ARG A 288 20.87 1.35 -17.86
N LYS A 289 19.99 1.84 -18.71
CA LYS A 289 19.01 2.91 -18.45
C LYS A 289 17.61 2.40 -18.77
N ASN A 290 17.28 1.21 -18.25
CA ASN A 290 15.94 0.64 -18.34
C ASN A 290 14.98 1.50 -17.52
N ASN A 291 13.92 1.99 -18.15
CA ASN A 291 12.85 2.68 -17.44
C ASN A 291 11.88 1.66 -16.81
N ASN A 292 10.73 2.15 -16.37
CA ASN A 292 9.72 1.39 -15.65
C ASN A 292 8.73 0.64 -16.56
N ASP A 293 9.03 0.55 -17.86
CA ASP A 293 8.17 -0.05 -18.87
C ASP A 293 8.80 -1.38 -19.35
N HIS A 294 8.42 -2.47 -18.70
CA HIS A 294 8.98 -3.80 -18.94
C HIS A 294 8.02 -4.94 -18.55
N GLY A 295 8.15 -6.12 -19.14
CA GLY A 295 7.28 -7.24 -18.78
C GLY A 295 7.49 -8.50 -19.61
N LEU A 296 6.75 -9.56 -19.27
CA LEU A 296 7.03 -10.90 -19.78
C LEU A 296 6.19 -11.28 -21.00
N SER A 297 6.79 -12.08 -21.88
CA SER A 297 6.05 -12.80 -22.91
C SER A 297 4.98 -13.72 -22.30
N PRO A 298 3.93 -14.08 -23.06
CA PRO A 298 2.84 -14.93 -22.58
C PRO A 298 3.29 -16.29 -22.02
N ASP A 299 4.31 -16.89 -22.64
CA ASP A 299 4.92 -18.16 -22.23
C ASP A 299 5.93 -18.01 -21.08
N GLY A 300 6.24 -16.77 -20.67
CA GLY A 300 7.16 -16.46 -19.58
C GLY A 300 8.64 -16.70 -19.87
N THR A 301 9.02 -16.97 -21.13
CA THR A 301 10.41 -17.27 -21.49
C THR A 301 11.23 -16.01 -21.80
N MET A 302 10.56 -14.93 -22.20
CA MET A 302 11.18 -13.67 -22.61
C MET A 302 10.71 -12.52 -21.72
N LEU A 303 11.56 -11.52 -21.65
CA LEU A 303 11.34 -10.21 -21.06
C LEU A 303 11.41 -9.16 -22.16
N ALA A 304 10.52 -8.18 -22.15
CA ALA A 304 10.62 -6.94 -22.90
C ALA A 304 11.04 -5.82 -21.96
N ILE A 305 11.91 -4.92 -22.44
CA ILE A 305 12.43 -3.78 -21.68
C ILE A 305 12.42 -2.53 -22.57
N SER A 306 12.10 -1.38 -22.00
CA SER A 306 12.34 -0.07 -22.59
C SER A 306 13.59 0.57 -21.98
N ASP A 307 14.55 0.92 -22.84
CA ASP A 307 15.88 1.41 -22.43
C ASP A 307 16.31 2.67 -23.19
N GLN A 308 17.06 3.54 -22.49
CA GLN A 308 17.54 4.85 -22.96
C GLN A 308 19.07 4.96 -23.00
N SER A 309 19.80 3.85 -23.03
CA SER A 309 21.28 3.85 -22.86
C SER A 309 22.04 4.46 -24.03
N GLU A 310 21.42 4.56 -25.20
CA GLU A 310 22.00 5.21 -26.37
C GLU A 310 22.21 6.72 -26.14
N ALA A 311 23.13 7.32 -26.91
CA ALA A 311 23.57 8.70 -26.70
C ALA A 311 22.47 9.76 -26.89
N ASP A 312 21.37 9.42 -27.56
CA ASP A 312 20.24 10.31 -27.79
C ASP A 312 19.16 10.23 -26.70
N ASP A 313 19.33 9.36 -25.70
CA ASP A 313 18.42 9.18 -24.55
C ASP A 313 16.97 8.79 -24.94
N HIS A 314 16.75 8.38 -26.19
CA HIS A 314 15.43 7.92 -26.65
C HIS A 314 15.15 6.51 -26.16
N SER A 315 13.95 6.31 -25.58
CA SER A 315 13.48 4.98 -25.18
C SER A 315 13.29 4.09 -26.39
N ARG A 316 13.87 2.88 -26.33
CA ARG A 316 13.77 1.83 -27.34
C ARG A 316 13.38 0.52 -26.68
N ILE A 317 12.64 -0.31 -27.41
CA ILE A 317 12.16 -1.58 -26.90
C ILE A 317 13.10 -2.70 -27.34
N TYR A 318 13.58 -3.46 -26.37
CA TYR A 318 14.38 -4.66 -26.55
C TYR A 318 13.66 -5.87 -25.97
N VAL A 319 14.05 -7.07 -26.44
CA VAL A 319 13.64 -8.34 -25.83
C VAL A 319 14.85 -9.22 -25.51
N LEU A 320 14.76 -9.98 -24.43
CA LEU A 320 15.80 -10.89 -23.95
C LEU A 320 15.17 -12.09 -23.20
N PRO A 321 15.89 -13.21 -23.02
CA PRO A 321 15.46 -14.27 -22.11
C PRO A 321 15.18 -13.73 -20.70
N VAL A 322 14.16 -14.26 -20.03
CA VAL A 322 13.75 -13.83 -18.67
C VAL A 322 14.86 -13.93 -17.62
N GLY A 323 15.82 -14.84 -17.83
CA GLY A 323 17.01 -14.99 -16.97
C GLY A 323 18.10 -13.93 -17.18
N GLY A 324 17.97 -13.08 -18.19
CA GLY A 324 18.97 -12.10 -18.59
C GLY A 324 19.72 -12.48 -19.88
N SER A 325 20.39 -11.49 -20.46
CA SER A 325 21.25 -11.62 -21.64
C SER A 325 22.25 -10.48 -21.72
N LYS A 326 23.43 -10.78 -22.26
CA LYS A 326 24.45 -9.77 -22.62
C LYS A 326 24.15 -9.04 -23.93
N ALA A 327 23.21 -9.54 -24.71
CA ALA A 327 22.83 -9.00 -26.00
C ALA A 327 21.30 -9.03 -26.18
N PRO A 328 20.57 -8.10 -25.53
CA PRO A 328 19.15 -7.90 -25.83
C PRO A 328 18.93 -7.57 -27.31
N ARG A 329 17.84 -8.09 -27.88
CA ARG A 329 17.47 -7.86 -29.29
C ARG A 329 16.58 -6.62 -29.40
N LEU A 330 16.99 -5.63 -30.18
CA LEU A 330 16.16 -4.46 -30.49
C LEU A 330 14.93 -4.89 -31.31
N VAL A 331 13.74 -4.44 -30.91
CA VAL A 331 12.47 -4.76 -31.59
C VAL A 331 11.66 -3.53 -32.00
N ALA A 332 11.78 -2.39 -31.31
CA ALA A 332 11.16 -1.14 -31.74
C ALA A 332 12.00 0.08 -31.36
N SER A 333 12.13 1.01 -32.30
CA SER A 333 12.86 2.26 -32.14
C SER A 333 12.48 3.23 -33.26
N HIS A 334 12.63 4.52 -32.99
CA HIS A 334 12.57 5.57 -34.01
C HIS A 334 13.80 6.49 -33.88
N PRO A 335 14.35 7.07 -34.97
CA PRO A 335 15.57 7.89 -34.90
C PRO A 335 15.46 9.17 -34.07
N SER A 336 14.24 9.68 -33.86
CA SER A 336 14.03 11.00 -33.24
C SER A 336 12.96 11.02 -32.15
N THR A 337 12.37 9.87 -31.82
CA THR A 337 11.27 9.82 -30.84
C THR A 337 11.27 8.50 -30.06
N PRO A 338 10.76 8.49 -28.82
CA PRO A 338 10.77 7.31 -27.96
C PRO A 338 9.67 6.28 -28.29
N SER A 339 9.86 5.06 -27.75
CA SER A 339 8.85 3.98 -27.69
C SER A 339 8.90 3.29 -26.31
N TYR A 340 7.74 3.12 -25.67
CA TYR A 340 7.57 2.63 -24.29
C TYR A 340 6.73 1.36 -24.27
N TRP A 341 7.33 0.22 -23.93
CA TRP A 341 6.65 -1.08 -23.97
C TRP A 341 5.58 -1.20 -22.87
N HIS A 342 4.40 -1.74 -23.18
CA HIS A 342 3.43 -2.08 -22.13
C HIS A 342 2.73 -3.42 -22.32
N GLY A 343 2.63 -3.91 -23.56
CA GLY A 343 1.79 -5.06 -23.87
C GLY A 343 2.46 -6.09 -24.77
N TRP A 344 2.09 -7.35 -24.54
CA TRP A 344 2.37 -8.46 -25.44
C TRP A 344 1.05 -9.15 -25.79
N SER A 345 0.80 -9.42 -27.06
CA SER A 345 -0.38 -10.17 -27.47
C SER A 345 -0.37 -11.57 -26.86
N PRO A 346 -1.53 -12.14 -26.48
CA PRO A 346 -1.57 -13.45 -25.82
C PRO A 346 -0.98 -14.60 -26.66
N ASP A 347 -0.98 -14.46 -27.99
CA ASP A 347 -0.36 -15.42 -28.92
C ASP A 347 1.17 -15.31 -29.02
N GLY A 348 1.78 -14.33 -28.36
CA GLY A 348 3.22 -14.14 -28.29
C GLY A 348 3.83 -13.45 -29.51
N ARG A 349 3.05 -12.99 -30.50
CA ARG A 349 3.59 -12.49 -31.78
C ARG A 349 3.80 -10.98 -31.84
N THR A 350 2.97 -10.21 -31.16
CA THR A 350 2.89 -8.76 -31.32
C THR A 350 3.15 -8.06 -29.99
N ILE A 351 3.89 -6.95 -30.02
CA ILE A 351 3.99 -6.04 -28.88
C ILE A 351 3.11 -4.82 -29.10
N ALA A 352 2.53 -4.28 -28.04
CA ALA A 352 1.88 -2.98 -28.00
C ALA A 352 2.68 -2.03 -27.12
N TYR A 353 2.77 -0.77 -27.55
CA TYR A 353 3.61 0.23 -26.91
C TYR A 353 3.07 1.64 -27.16
N THR A 354 3.41 2.54 -26.24
CA THR A 354 3.16 3.96 -26.38
C THR A 354 4.30 4.60 -27.14
N ALA A 355 4.00 5.47 -28.08
CA ALA A 355 5.02 6.15 -28.86
C ALA A 355 4.52 7.50 -29.35
N THR A 356 5.45 8.44 -29.52
CA THR A 356 5.20 9.63 -30.32
C THR A 356 5.97 9.52 -31.64
N ARG A 357 5.42 10.08 -32.71
CA ARG A 357 6.06 10.11 -34.03
C ARG A 357 6.04 11.54 -34.59
N PRO A 358 7.07 11.96 -35.36
CA PRO A 358 7.18 13.34 -35.82
C PRO A 358 6.00 13.86 -36.66
N ASP A 359 5.28 12.95 -37.32
CA ASP A 359 4.11 13.25 -38.15
C ASP A 359 2.83 13.46 -37.33
N THR A 360 2.77 12.93 -36.11
CA THR A 360 1.57 13.02 -35.25
C THR A 360 1.75 14.07 -34.15
N ASN A 361 2.93 14.11 -33.53
CA ASN A 361 3.26 14.94 -32.37
C ASN A 361 2.30 14.74 -31.17
N ASP A 362 1.57 13.63 -31.17
CA ASP A 362 0.75 13.12 -30.06
C ASP A 362 1.41 11.83 -29.55
N PHE A 363 1.03 11.38 -28.36
CA PHE A 363 1.35 10.03 -27.89
C PHE A 363 0.20 9.10 -28.24
N ASP A 364 0.49 8.10 -29.06
CA ASP A 364 -0.48 7.13 -29.53
C ASP A 364 -0.06 5.70 -29.17
N ILE A 365 -1.02 4.78 -29.28
CA ILE A 365 -0.77 3.36 -29.17
C ILE A 365 -0.31 2.81 -30.52
N TYR A 366 0.82 2.10 -30.51
CA TYR A 366 1.36 1.40 -31.66
C TYR A 366 1.48 -0.09 -31.37
N ALA A 367 1.48 -0.88 -32.45
CA ALA A 367 1.75 -2.31 -32.39
C ALA A 367 2.76 -2.74 -33.45
N ARG A 368 3.54 -3.78 -33.14
CA ARG A 368 4.54 -4.34 -34.07
C ARG A 368 4.71 -5.84 -33.88
N ASP A 369 4.80 -6.57 -34.98
CA ASP A 369 5.13 -8.01 -34.99
C ASP A 369 6.62 -8.22 -34.65
N LEU A 370 6.90 -9.18 -33.77
CA LEU A 370 8.25 -9.51 -33.32
C LEU A 370 9.11 -10.19 -34.39
N ALA A 371 8.49 -10.77 -35.42
CA ALA A 371 9.14 -11.25 -36.63
C ALA A 371 9.64 -10.09 -37.53
N GLY A 372 9.19 -8.86 -37.26
CA GLY A 372 9.59 -7.66 -37.98
C GLY A 372 8.45 -7.04 -38.79
N GLY A 373 8.79 -6.18 -39.75
CA GLY A 373 7.82 -5.41 -40.53
C GLY A 373 7.54 -4.01 -39.96
N PRO A 374 6.65 -3.25 -40.62
CA PRO A 374 6.29 -1.89 -40.20
C PRO A 374 5.50 -1.90 -38.90
N GLU A 375 5.62 -0.83 -38.12
CA GLU A 375 4.71 -0.58 -37.01
C GLU A 375 3.33 -0.15 -37.51
N ARG A 376 2.30 -0.39 -36.69
CA ARG A 376 0.91 -0.02 -36.96
C ARG A 376 0.43 0.91 -35.85
N ARG A 377 0.01 2.12 -36.23
CA ARG A 377 -0.66 3.06 -35.33
C ARG A 377 -2.10 2.56 -35.07
N LEU A 378 -2.48 2.45 -33.80
CA LEU A 378 -3.78 1.93 -33.36
C LEU A 378 -4.74 3.02 -32.89
N THR A 379 -4.21 4.17 -32.49
CA THR A 379 -5.01 5.31 -32.06
C THR A 379 -4.53 6.60 -32.71
N ASP A 380 -5.44 7.55 -32.86
CA ASP A 380 -5.18 8.86 -33.49
C ASP A 380 -5.87 10.03 -32.77
N ALA A 381 -6.34 9.78 -31.54
CA ALA A 381 -7.00 10.79 -30.73
C ALA A 381 -5.97 11.85 -30.29
N LYS A 382 -6.39 13.12 -30.26
CA LYS A 382 -5.53 14.20 -29.81
C LYS A 382 -5.19 14.07 -28.32
N GLY A 383 -3.93 14.38 -27.98
CA GLY A 383 -3.42 14.33 -26.62
C GLY A 383 -2.56 13.11 -26.35
N LEU A 384 -2.91 12.37 -25.30
CA LEU A 384 -2.11 11.28 -24.76
C LEU A 384 -2.95 10.02 -24.64
N ASP A 385 -2.54 8.98 -25.37
CA ASP A 385 -2.90 7.60 -25.13
C ASP A 385 -1.66 6.85 -24.62
N ASP A 386 -1.78 6.13 -23.51
CA ASP A 386 -0.64 5.48 -22.84
C ASP A 386 -1.03 4.17 -22.12
N GLY A 387 -0.04 3.37 -21.72
CA GLY A 387 -0.21 2.15 -20.94
C GLY A 387 -0.99 1.01 -21.63
N PRO A 388 -0.74 0.66 -22.91
CA PRO A 388 -1.53 -0.36 -23.60
C PRO A 388 -1.27 -1.79 -23.13
N GLU A 389 -2.33 -2.49 -22.72
CA GLU A 389 -2.31 -3.91 -22.33
C GLU A 389 -3.35 -4.71 -23.12
N TYR A 390 -2.95 -5.86 -23.66
CA TYR A 390 -3.89 -6.78 -24.32
C TYR A 390 -4.79 -7.48 -23.30
N SER A 391 -6.07 -7.66 -23.65
CA SER A 391 -6.92 -8.59 -22.92
C SER A 391 -6.40 -10.03 -23.04
N PRO A 392 -6.59 -10.91 -22.03
CA PRO A 392 -6.12 -12.30 -22.09
C PRO A 392 -6.66 -13.11 -23.28
N ASP A 393 -7.83 -12.74 -23.80
CA ASP A 393 -8.43 -13.35 -24.99
C ASP A 393 -7.93 -12.76 -26.33
N GLY A 394 -7.10 -11.72 -26.28
CA GLY A 394 -6.47 -11.07 -27.43
C GLY A 394 -7.41 -10.20 -28.27
N ARG A 395 -8.67 -10.01 -27.85
CA ARG A 395 -9.66 -9.27 -28.63
C ARG A 395 -9.53 -7.76 -28.51
N HIS A 396 -9.07 -7.26 -27.36
CA HIS A 396 -9.01 -5.83 -27.07
C HIS A 396 -7.64 -5.42 -26.54
N ILE A 397 -7.36 -4.11 -26.61
CA ILE A 397 -6.26 -3.46 -25.92
C ILE A 397 -6.87 -2.38 -25.00
N TYR A 398 -6.50 -2.41 -23.73
CA TYR A 398 -6.86 -1.44 -22.70
C TYR A 398 -5.73 -0.45 -22.51
N PHE A 399 -6.03 0.83 -22.32
CA PHE A 399 -5.04 1.90 -22.22
C PHE A 399 -5.69 3.12 -21.53
N ASN A 400 -4.91 4.06 -21.01
CA ASN A 400 -5.44 5.33 -20.53
C ASN A 400 -5.40 6.40 -21.62
N SER A 401 -6.38 7.29 -21.65
CA SER A 401 -6.50 8.35 -22.66
C SER A 401 -7.08 9.64 -22.09
N ALA A 402 -6.52 10.77 -22.53
CA ALA A 402 -7.00 12.12 -22.24
C ALA A 402 -8.19 12.57 -23.14
N ARG A 403 -8.62 11.74 -24.10
CA ARG A 403 -9.56 12.13 -25.17
C ARG A 403 -10.93 12.65 -24.73
N SER A 404 -11.33 12.39 -23.49
CA SER A 404 -12.58 12.89 -22.89
C SER A 404 -12.42 14.20 -22.10
N GLY A 405 -11.22 14.79 -22.08
CA GLY A 405 -10.89 15.93 -21.21
C GLY A 405 -10.52 15.52 -19.77
N ALA A 406 -10.49 14.23 -19.49
CA ALA A 406 -9.99 13.60 -18.27
C ALA A 406 -9.15 12.38 -18.67
N MET A 407 -8.12 12.05 -17.90
CA MET A 407 -7.38 10.80 -18.10
C MET A 407 -8.26 9.66 -17.59
N GLN A 408 -8.72 8.80 -18.50
CA GLN A 408 -9.65 7.70 -18.21
C GLN A 408 -9.13 6.43 -18.88
N ILE A 409 -9.60 5.27 -18.42
CA ILE A 409 -9.30 3.99 -19.07
C ILE A 409 -10.25 3.80 -20.25
N TRP A 410 -9.68 3.40 -21.37
CA TRP A 410 -10.34 3.06 -22.62
C TRP A 410 -9.95 1.66 -23.07
N ARG A 411 -10.75 1.12 -23.98
CA ARG A 411 -10.39 -0.06 -24.77
C ARG A 411 -10.62 0.20 -26.24
N ILE A 412 -9.86 -0.48 -27.07
CA ILE A 412 -10.04 -0.61 -28.53
C ILE A 412 -10.03 -2.10 -28.89
N ASP A 413 -10.56 -2.43 -30.05
CA ASP A 413 -10.30 -3.73 -30.67
C ASP A 413 -8.79 -3.85 -30.95
N ALA A 414 -8.25 -5.07 -30.95
CA ALA A 414 -6.82 -5.30 -31.19
C ALA A 414 -6.34 -4.83 -32.59
N ASP A 415 -7.27 -4.59 -33.51
CA ASP A 415 -7.00 -3.99 -34.81
C ASP A 415 -7.04 -2.45 -34.83
N GLY A 416 -7.32 -1.80 -33.69
CA GLY A 416 -7.45 -0.34 -33.56
C GLY A 416 -8.88 0.19 -33.68
N GLY A 417 -9.85 -0.69 -33.99
CA GLY A 417 -11.25 -0.31 -34.14
C GLY A 417 -11.99 -0.03 -32.82
N ASN A 418 -13.19 0.53 -32.95
CA ASN A 418 -14.22 0.61 -31.91
C ASN A 418 -13.76 1.10 -30.51
N PRO A 419 -13.15 2.30 -30.39
CA PRO A 419 -12.75 2.83 -29.10
C PRO A 419 -13.96 3.03 -28.16
N GLN A 420 -13.85 2.52 -26.94
CA GLN A 420 -14.89 2.62 -25.91
C GLN A 420 -14.30 3.00 -24.54
N PRO A 421 -14.95 3.91 -23.79
CA PRO A 421 -14.51 4.23 -22.43
C PRO A 421 -14.87 3.10 -21.46
N VAL A 422 -13.92 2.76 -20.60
CA VAL A 422 -14.04 1.78 -19.51
C VAL A 422 -14.36 2.53 -18.21
N THR A 423 -13.61 3.58 -17.89
CA THR A 423 -13.94 4.53 -16.82
C THR A 423 -14.53 5.83 -17.38
N ARG A 424 -15.35 6.50 -16.58
CA ARG A 424 -16.10 7.72 -16.98
C ARG A 424 -16.21 8.74 -15.84
N ASP A 425 -15.34 8.65 -14.83
CA ASP A 425 -15.39 9.51 -13.65
C ASP A 425 -14.38 10.67 -13.80
N PRO A 426 -14.84 11.89 -14.15
CA PRO A 426 -13.94 13.02 -14.39
C PRO A 426 -13.32 13.58 -13.10
N ALA A 427 -13.75 13.10 -11.92
CA ALA A 427 -13.15 13.48 -10.63
C ALA A 427 -11.78 12.85 -10.40
N TRP A 428 -11.37 11.92 -11.27
CA TRP A 428 -10.08 11.22 -11.19
C TRP A 428 -9.29 11.31 -12.49
N ARG A 429 -8.01 10.95 -12.38
CA ARG A 429 -7.10 10.69 -13.50
C ARG A 429 -6.64 9.24 -13.39
N ASP A 430 -7.23 8.35 -14.19
CA ASP A 430 -7.00 6.91 -14.12
C ASP A 430 -5.84 6.48 -15.03
N TRP A 431 -4.87 5.76 -14.47
CA TRP A 431 -3.63 5.37 -15.12
C TRP A 431 -3.28 3.90 -14.87
N PHE A 432 -2.52 3.32 -15.81
CA PHE A 432 -1.95 1.97 -15.73
C PHE A 432 -2.99 0.85 -15.53
N PRO A 433 -3.85 0.61 -16.54
CA PRO A 433 -4.83 -0.47 -16.49
C PRO A 433 -4.17 -1.85 -16.63
N HIS A 434 -4.38 -2.74 -15.66
CA HIS A 434 -3.89 -4.13 -15.70
C HIS A 434 -5.01 -5.14 -15.48
N LEU A 435 -5.22 -6.03 -16.44
CA LEU A 435 -6.25 -7.06 -16.38
C LEU A 435 -5.78 -8.27 -15.56
N SER A 436 -6.72 -8.87 -14.81
CA SER A 436 -6.48 -10.17 -14.19
C SER A 436 -6.25 -11.23 -15.27
N PRO A 437 -5.45 -12.28 -14.99
CA PRO A 437 -5.19 -13.34 -15.97
C PRO A 437 -6.45 -14.06 -16.49
N ASP A 438 -7.52 -14.08 -15.70
CA ASP A 438 -8.81 -14.65 -16.10
C ASP A 438 -9.73 -13.65 -16.85
N GLY A 439 -9.27 -12.41 -17.06
CA GLY A 439 -9.94 -11.36 -17.81
C GLY A 439 -11.17 -10.76 -17.14
N LYS A 440 -11.39 -11.01 -15.84
CA LYS A 440 -12.60 -10.55 -15.12
C LYS A 440 -12.44 -9.22 -14.41
N TRP A 441 -11.21 -8.90 -13.98
CA TRP A 441 -10.92 -7.71 -13.19
C TRP A 441 -9.89 -6.83 -13.87
N ILE A 442 -9.97 -5.53 -13.60
CA ILE A 442 -8.96 -4.55 -14.00
C ILE A 442 -8.57 -3.74 -12.77
N VAL A 443 -7.26 -3.66 -12.50
CA VAL A 443 -6.68 -2.77 -11.48
C VAL A 443 -6.00 -1.59 -12.16
N PHE A 444 -6.00 -0.45 -11.47
CA PHE A 444 -5.40 0.79 -11.95
C PHE A 444 -5.20 1.76 -10.79
N ILE A 445 -4.38 2.80 -10.97
CA ILE A 445 -4.28 3.91 -10.01
C ILE A 445 -5.09 5.11 -10.47
N SER A 446 -5.65 5.84 -9.52
CA SER A 446 -6.29 7.13 -9.75
C SER A 446 -5.52 8.24 -9.03
N PHE A 447 -5.18 9.30 -9.75
CA PHE A 447 -4.70 10.57 -9.18
C PHE A 447 -5.86 11.57 -9.02
N GLY A 448 -5.68 12.52 -8.10
CA GLY A 448 -6.55 13.68 -7.95
C GLY A 448 -6.41 14.69 -9.09
N LEU A 449 -7.25 15.73 -9.05
CA LEU A 449 -7.26 16.81 -10.05
C LEU A 449 -6.15 17.85 -9.85
N ASP A 450 -5.32 17.69 -8.82
CA ASP A 450 -4.09 18.46 -8.60
C ASP A 450 -2.95 18.03 -9.54
N VAL A 451 -3.13 16.92 -10.26
CA VAL A 451 -2.21 16.43 -11.29
C VAL A 451 -2.65 16.88 -12.67
N GLU A 452 -1.68 17.32 -13.49
CA GLU A 452 -1.94 17.74 -14.87
C GLU A 452 -2.50 16.58 -15.72
N LEU A 453 -3.37 16.90 -16.68
CA LEU A 453 -4.17 15.91 -17.40
C LEU A 453 -3.34 14.80 -18.07
N GLY A 454 -2.19 15.15 -18.64
CA GLY A 454 -1.29 14.23 -19.35
C GLY A 454 -0.11 13.75 -18.50
N ASP A 455 -0.14 13.96 -17.19
CA ASP A 455 0.97 13.62 -16.31
C ASP A 455 0.58 12.53 -15.30
N HIS A 456 1.60 11.79 -14.86
CA HIS A 456 1.52 10.70 -13.90
C HIS A 456 2.74 10.76 -12.96
N PRO A 457 2.87 11.83 -12.17
CA PRO A 457 4.10 12.11 -11.43
C PRO A 457 4.34 11.11 -10.28
N PRO A 458 5.59 10.98 -9.80
CA PRO A 458 5.88 10.24 -8.57
C PRO A 458 5.40 11.02 -7.33
N ASN A 459 5.45 10.34 -6.18
CA ASN A 459 5.29 10.88 -4.83
C ASN A 459 4.02 11.73 -4.63
N ARG A 460 2.89 11.21 -5.11
CA ARG A 460 1.56 11.76 -4.91
C ARG A 460 0.72 10.88 -4.02
N ASP A 461 -0.32 11.48 -3.44
CA ASP A 461 -1.42 10.73 -2.86
C ASP A 461 -2.21 10.07 -3.99
N VAL A 462 -2.19 8.74 -4.07
CA VAL A 462 -2.90 7.98 -5.10
C VAL A 462 -3.81 6.92 -4.48
N VAL A 463 -4.79 6.50 -5.27
CA VAL A 463 -5.73 5.44 -4.88
C VAL A 463 -5.58 4.28 -5.83
N LEU A 464 -5.29 3.09 -5.31
CA LEU A 464 -5.32 1.85 -6.08
C LEU A 464 -6.76 1.33 -6.11
N ARG A 465 -7.29 1.07 -7.30
CA ARG A 465 -8.70 0.72 -7.51
C ARG A 465 -8.83 -0.54 -8.35
N ILE A 466 -9.99 -1.17 -8.24
CA ILE A 466 -10.36 -2.36 -9.01
C ILE A 466 -11.81 -2.28 -9.47
N MET A 467 -12.11 -2.80 -10.66
CA MET A 467 -13.47 -2.97 -11.16
C MET A 467 -13.63 -4.23 -12.02
N PRO A 468 -14.87 -4.73 -12.23
CA PRO A 468 -15.15 -5.73 -13.25
C PRO A 468 -14.85 -5.20 -14.65
N VAL A 469 -14.21 -6.03 -15.48
CA VAL A 469 -13.86 -5.69 -16.88
C VAL A 469 -15.10 -5.43 -17.75
N ASP A 470 -16.22 -6.06 -17.42
CA ASP A 470 -17.50 -5.88 -18.11
C ASP A 470 -18.24 -4.59 -17.72
N GLY A 471 -17.74 -3.84 -16.73
CA GLY A 471 -18.37 -2.62 -16.23
C GLY A 471 -19.65 -2.86 -15.42
N SER A 472 -19.88 -4.09 -14.95
CA SER A 472 -21.07 -4.45 -14.15
C SER A 472 -21.15 -3.73 -12.80
N ALA A 473 -20.03 -3.18 -12.30
CA ALA A 473 -19.96 -2.37 -11.09
C ALA A 473 -18.94 -1.23 -11.25
N PRO A 474 -19.12 -0.10 -10.53
CA PRO A 474 -18.13 0.98 -10.53
C PRO A 474 -16.84 0.56 -9.83
N PRO A 475 -15.71 1.26 -10.06
CA PRO A 475 -14.47 0.95 -9.39
C PRO A 475 -14.52 1.21 -7.90
N ARG A 476 -14.08 0.22 -7.12
CA ARG A 476 -13.91 0.30 -5.67
C ARG A 476 -12.44 0.54 -5.30
N VAL A 477 -12.24 1.17 -4.14
CA VAL A 477 -10.91 1.40 -3.58
C VAL A 477 -10.36 0.11 -2.97
N LEU A 478 -9.12 -0.24 -3.31
CA LEU A 478 -8.35 -1.29 -2.65
C LEU A 478 -7.50 -0.70 -1.50
N THR A 479 -6.76 0.37 -1.78
CA THR A 479 -5.97 1.08 -0.77
C THR A 479 -5.65 2.50 -1.24
N THR A 480 -5.39 3.39 -0.27
CA THR A 480 -4.78 4.69 -0.51
C THR A 480 -3.31 4.62 -0.07
N LEU A 481 -2.41 5.18 -0.86
CA LEU A 481 -0.97 5.15 -0.57
C LEU A 481 -0.25 6.38 -1.13
N PHE A 482 0.94 6.62 -0.62
CA PHE A 482 1.88 7.56 -1.22
C PHE A 482 2.65 6.86 -2.34
N GLY A 483 2.43 7.30 -3.58
CA GLY A 483 2.69 6.54 -4.81
C GLY A 483 2.73 7.40 -6.07
N GLY A 484 2.20 6.84 -7.17
CA GLY A 484 2.19 7.43 -8.50
C GLY A 484 3.10 6.69 -9.46
N GLN A 485 3.97 7.40 -10.19
CA GLN A 485 4.97 6.78 -11.07
C GLN A 485 5.77 5.69 -10.34
N GLY A 486 5.89 4.53 -10.96
CA GLY A 486 6.57 3.34 -10.46
C GLY A 486 5.72 2.45 -9.54
N THR A 487 4.50 2.85 -9.17
CA THR A 487 3.64 2.02 -8.29
C THR A 487 3.23 0.72 -8.99
N ILE A 488 2.70 0.82 -10.22
CA ILE A 488 2.19 -0.28 -11.04
C ILE A 488 2.26 0.08 -12.54
N ASN A 489 3.39 0.52 -13.10
CA ASN A 489 3.44 0.84 -14.55
C ASN A 489 3.27 -0.38 -15.47
N VAL A 490 3.46 -1.57 -14.91
CA VAL A 490 3.53 -2.85 -15.61
C VAL A 490 2.56 -3.85 -14.99
N PRO A 491 2.19 -4.93 -15.71
CA PRO A 491 1.24 -5.92 -15.23
C PRO A 491 1.59 -6.47 -13.84
N SER A 492 0.77 -6.13 -12.85
CA SER A 492 1.02 -6.37 -11.43
C SER A 492 0.45 -7.68 -10.90
N TRP A 493 -0.40 -8.35 -11.67
CA TRP A 493 -1.11 -9.55 -11.25
C TRP A 493 -0.22 -10.77 -11.11
N SER A 494 -0.47 -11.51 -10.03
CA SER A 494 -0.07 -12.92 -9.91
C SER A 494 -0.68 -13.78 -11.02
N PRO A 495 0.01 -14.84 -11.51
CA PRO A 495 -0.47 -15.75 -12.54
C PRO A 495 -1.79 -16.46 -12.20
N ASP A 496 -2.08 -16.66 -10.91
CA ASP A 496 -3.34 -17.26 -10.47
C ASP A 496 -4.48 -16.23 -10.29
N GLY A 497 -4.19 -14.94 -10.49
CA GLY A 497 -5.15 -13.85 -10.44
C GLY A 497 -5.68 -13.53 -9.04
N LYS A 498 -5.00 -13.96 -7.97
CA LYS A 498 -5.46 -13.74 -6.59
C LYS A 498 -4.77 -12.60 -5.87
N GLN A 499 -3.64 -12.15 -6.39
CA GLN A 499 -2.78 -11.15 -5.76
C GLN A 499 -2.28 -10.14 -6.78
N ILE A 500 -1.93 -8.95 -6.28
CA ILE A 500 -1.23 -7.91 -7.05
C ILE A 500 0.02 -7.46 -6.31
N ALA A 501 1.09 -7.17 -7.05
CA ALA A 501 2.31 -6.54 -6.54
C ALA A 501 2.32 -5.04 -6.87
N PHE A 502 2.79 -4.20 -5.95
CA PHE A 502 2.90 -2.76 -6.17
C PHE A 502 4.01 -2.17 -5.28
N VAL A 503 4.39 -0.93 -5.57
CA VAL A 503 5.36 -0.18 -4.76
C VAL A 503 4.68 1.01 -4.10
N SER A 504 4.90 1.19 -2.80
CA SER A 504 4.60 2.44 -2.09
C SER A 504 5.89 3.15 -1.70
N TYR A 505 5.83 4.47 -1.55
CA TYR A 505 7.00 5.29 -1.26
C TYR A 505 6.89 6.02 0.07
N ARG A 506 8.04 6.49 0.54
CA ARG A 506 8.17 7.48 1.61
C ARG A 506 9.24 8.48 1.21
N LEU A 507 8.98 9.78 1.41
CA LEU A 507 10.00 10.81 1.24
C LEU A 507 11.05 10.70 2.33
N VAL A 508 12.33 10.76 1.95
CA VAL A 508 13.44 10.90 2.91
C VAL A 508 13.44 12.35 3.39
N ARG A 509 13.41 12.55 4.72
CA ARG A 509 13.25 13.86 5.37
C ARG A 509 14.22 14.09 6.52
#